data_AF-A0AAU6NYL8-F1
#
_entry.id   AF-A0AAU6NYL8-F1
#
_cell.length_a   1.000
_cell.length_b   1.000
_cell.length_c   1.000
_cell.angle_alpha   90.00
_cell.angle_beta   90.00
_cell.angle_gamma   90.00
#
_symmetry.space_group_name_H-M   'P 1'
#
loop_
_entity.id
_entity.type
_entity.pdbx_description
1 polymer ?
#
loop_
_entity_poly.entity_id
_entity_poly.type
_entity_poly.pdbx_seq_one_letter_code
_entity_poly.pdbx_strand_id
1 'polypeptide(L)'
;MKDQTDKQVTQFIDNIFENSSLESPSLEFSTQVMSKIHAINNTKVTTYKPLISRSVWIAIAVVFVGFLAAILVNVTFTQASWLTFLDFSIVSRLGNIFPSTQLPTSLVYAILFFGIMLLVQLTWLKRYFNKRLQF
;
A
#
# COMPACT_ATOMS: atom_id res chain seq x y z
N MET A 1 -26.32 -53.56 36.99
CA MET A 1 -26.50 -54.17 35.64
C MET A 1 -25.92 -53.28 34.53
N LYS A 2 -26.15 -51.95 34.50
CA LYS A 2 -25.58 -51.03 33.50
C LYS A 2 -24.04 -50.98 33.43
N ASP A 3 -23.35 -50.88 34.57
CA ASP A 3 -21.87 -50.75 34.60
C ASP A 3 -21.10 -51.96 34.02
N GLN A 4 -21.69 -53.15 34.01
CA GLN A 4 -21.01 -54.33 33.44
C GLN A 4 -21.11 -54.34 31.91
N THR A 5 -22.19 -53.82 31.35
CA THR A 5 -22.38 -53.69 29.89
C THR A 5 -21.43 -52.65 29.32
N ASP A 6 -21.27 -51.49 29.97
CA ASP A 6 -20.38 -50.43 29.49
C ASP A 6 -18.91 -50.91 29.47
N LYS A 7 -18.49 -51.68 30.49
CA LYS A 7 -17.16 -52.29 30.53
C LYS A 7 -16.93 -53.29 29.40
N GLN A 8 -17.93 -54.10 29.06
CA GLN A 8 -17.84 -55.06 27.96
C GLN A 8 -17.76 -54.36 26.60
N VAL A 9 -18.47 -53.24 26.42
CA VAL A 9 -18.41 -52.44 25.19
C VAL A 9 -17.03 -51.80 25.03
N THR A 10 -16.48 -51.21 26.10
CA THR A 10 -15.13 -50.63 26.06
C THR A 10 -14.07 -51.70 25.77
N GLN A 11 -14.14 -52.86 26.43
CA GLN A 11 -13.23 -53.98 26.16
C GLN A 11 -13.34 -54.54 24.74
N PHE A 12 -14.55 -54.52 24.16
CA PHE A 12 -14.76 -54.92 22.78
C PHE A 12 -14.14 -53.91 21.80
N ILE A 13 -14.31 -52.61 22.06
CA ILE A 13 -13.70 -51.53 21.28
C ILE A 13 -12.17 -51.61 21.35
N ASP A 14 -11.60 -51.76 22.55
CA ASP A 14 -10.16 -51.85 22.75
C ASP A 14 -9.57 -53.07 22.01
N ASN A 15 -10.24 -54.23 22.07
CA ASN A 15 -9.81 -55.41 21.31
C ASN A 15 -9.87 -55.18 19.79
N ILE A 16 -10.85 -54.46 19.27
CA ILE A 16 -10.92 -54.15 17.84
C ILE A 16 -9.76 -53.23 17.44
N PHE A 17 -9.45 -52.22 18.25
CA PHE A 17 -8.34 -51.30 17.99
C PHE A 17 -6.97 -51.98 18.13
N GLU A 18 -6.81 -52.90 19.09
CA GLU A 18 -5.57 -53.64 19.31
C GLU A 18 -5.30 -54.67 18.21
N ASN A 19 -6.36 -55.32 17.68
CA ASN A 19 -6.24 -56.29 16.59
C ASN A 19 -6.31 -55.66 15.19
N SER A 20 -6.69 -54.39 15.08
CA SER A 20 -6.55 -53.65 13.83
C SER A 20 -5.09 -53.27 13.63
N SER A 21 -4.47 -53.76 12.56
CA SER A 21 -3.15 -53.29 12.15
C SER A 21 -3.24 -51.77 12.00
N LEU A 22 -2.45 -51.04 12.81
CA LEU A 22 -2.36 -49.59 12.71
C LEU A 22 -1.98 -49.25 11.27
N GLU A 23 -2.95 -48.72 10.54
CA GLU A 23 -2.78 -48.36 9.14
C GLU A 23 -1.82 -47.18 9.11
N SER A 24 -0.53 -47.50 8.98
CA SER A 24 0.51 -46.49 8.95
C SER A 24 0.27 -45.65 7.70
N PRO A 25 0.20 -44.31 7.82
CA PRO A 25 0.07 -43.47 6.66
C PRO A 25 1.16 -43.83 5.65
N SER A 26 0.85 -43.75 4.36
CA SER A 26 1.87 -43.98 3.34
C SER A 26 3.07 -43.05 3.61
N LEU A 27 4.28 -43.53 3.32
CA LEU A 27 5.51 -42.77 3.57
C LEU A 27 5.45 -41.35 2.95
N GLU A 28 4.69 -41.21 1.87
CA GLU A 28 4.49 -39.97 1.10
C GLU A 28 3.24 -39.17 1.49
N PHE A 29 2.43 -39.61 2.46
CA PHE A 29 1.20 -38.93 2.84
C PHE A 29 1.46 -37.49 3.29
N SER A 30 2.43 -37.31 4.18
CA SER A 30 2.81 -35.98 4.67
C SER A 30 3.33 -35.09 3.54
N THR A 31 4.18 -35.64 2.67
CA THR A 31 4.73 -34.93 1.50
C THR A 31 3.63 -34.46 0.55
N GLN A 32 2.65 -35.32 0.23
CA GLN A 32 1.54 -34.98 -0.66
C GLN A 32 0.58 -33.97 -0.05
N VAL A 33 0.28 -34.10 1.25
CA VAL A 33 -0.57 -33.15 1.97
C VAL A 33 0.11 -31.79 2.05
N MET A 34 1.39 -31.74 2.42
CA MET A 34 2.17 -30.51 2.52
C MET A 34 2.35 -29.84 1.14
N SER A 35 2.55 -30.63 0.08
CA SER A 35 2.60 -30.14 -1.31
C SER A 35 1.29 -29.47 -1.73
N LYS A 36 0.14 -30.09 -1.43
CA LYS A 36 -1.18 -29.50 -1.72
C LYS A 36 -1.45 -28.26 -0.88
N ILE A 37 -1.04 -28.24 0.39
CA ILE A 37 -1.14 -27.07 1.27
C ILE A 37 -0.30 -25.91 0.73
N HIS A 38 0.94 -26.16 0.29
CA HIS A 38 1.78 -25.14 -0.33
C HIS A 38 1.18 -24.60 -1.64
N ALA A 39 0.61 -25.47 -2.47
CA ALA A 39 -0.07 -25.04 -3.70
C ALA A 39 -1.25 -24.12 -3.41
N ILE A 40 -2.08 -24.44 -2.41
CA ILE A 40 -3.22 -23.62 -1.99
C ILE A 40 -2.76 -22.31 -1.34
N ASN A 41 -1.73 -22.34 -0.48
CA ASN A 41 -1.20 -21.15 0.18
C ASN A 41 -0.52 -20.18 -0.79
N ASN A 42 0.19 -20.68 -1.81
CA ASN A 42 0.78 -19.83 -2.85
C ASN A 42 -0.29 -19.07 -3.67
N THR A 43 -1.51 -19.61 -3.80
CA THR A 43 -2.62 -18.88 -4.46
C THR A 43 -3.31 -17.86 -3.56
N LYS A 44 -3.17 -17.98 -2.25
CA LYS A 44 -3.80 -17.11 -1.23
C LYS A 44 -2.84 -16.13 -0.58
N VAL A 45 -1.60 -16.00 -1.08
CA VAL A 45 -0.74 -14.89 -0.66
C VAL A 45 -1.46 -13.62 -1.08
N THR A 46 -1.97 -12.89 -0.09
CA THR A 46 -2.63 -11.60 -0.26
C THR A 46 -1.60 -10.64 -0.85
N THR A 47 -1.44 -10.70 -2.17
CA THR A 47 -0.44 -9.91 -2.87
C THR A 47 -0.84 -8.47 -2.66
N TYR A 48 -0.02 -7.73 -1.90
CA TYR A 48 -0.28 -6.35 -1.59
C TYR A 48 -0.34 -5.55 -2.90
N LYS A 49 -1.56 -5.27 -3.34
CA LYS A 49 -1.81 -4.40 -4.48
C LYS A 49 -1.73 -2.97 -3.95
N PRO A 50 -0.81 -2.15 -4.44
CA PRO A 50 -0.68 -0.78 -3.95
C PRO A 50 -2.02 -0.04 -4.14
N LEU A 51 -2.49 0.62 -3.08
CA LEU A 51 -3.79 1.31 -3.02
C LEU A 51 -4.00 2.32 -4.16
N ILE A 52 -2.89 2.88 -4.67
CA ILE A 52 -2.84 3.75 -5.83
C ILE A 52 -1.73 3.23 -6.75
N SER A 53 -2.05 3.03 -8.04
CA SER A 53 -1.07 2.58 -9.03
C SER A 53 0.08 3.59 -9.19
N ARG A 54 1.25 3.13 -9.62
CA ARG A 54 2.42 4.02 -9.83
C ARG A 54 2.12 5.15 -10.82
N SER A 55 1.31 4.88 -11.83
CA SER A 55 0.92 5.86 -12.85
C SER A 55 0.03 6.97 -12.29
N VAL A 56 -0.89 6.64 -11.37
CA VAL A 56 -1.78 7.63 -10.74
C VAL A 56 -1.01 8.59 -9.84
N TRP A 57 0.05 8.11 -9.17
CA TRP A 57 0.96 8.99 -8.42
C TRP A 57 1.67 10.02 -9.30
N ILE A 58 2.07 9.63 -10.52
CA ILE A 58 2.69 10.57 -11.49
C ILE A 58 1.66 11.60 -11.94
N ALA A 59 0.42 11.17 -12.24
CA ALA A 59 -0.65 12.09 -12.60
C ALA A 59 -0.94 13.13 -11.51
N ILE A 60 -1.01 12.72 -10.24
CA ILE A 60 -1.19 13.63 -9.09
C ILE A 60 -0.04 14.64 -9.00
N ALA A 61 1.21 14.19 -9.16
CA ALA A 61 2.36 15.08 -9.13
C ALA A 61 2.31 16.11 -10.27
N VAL A 62 1.95 15.69 -11.48
CA VAL A 62 1.83 16.59 -12.64
C VAL A 62 0.73 17.63 -12.43
N VAL A 63 -0.44 17.22 -11.94
CA VAL A 63 -1.55 18.15 -11.64
C VAL A 63 -1.14 19.15 -10.56
N PHE A 64 -0.46 18.68 -9.51
CA PHE A 64 -0.02 19.54 -8.42
C PHE A 64 1.03 20.57 -8.87
N VAL A 65 2.01 20.14 -9.67
CA VAL A 65 3.01 21.05 -10.26
C VAL A 65 2.35 22.03 -11.22
N GLY A 66 1.38 21.60 -12.03
CA GLY A 66 0.60 22.47 -12.91
C GLY A 66 -0.20 23.53 -12.15
N PHE A 67 -0.78 23.15 -11.00
CA PHE A 67 -1.49 24.08 -10.12
C PHE A 67 -0.55 25.11 -9.50
N LEU A 68 0.60 24.68 -8.98
CA LEU A 68 1.62 25.59 -8.47
C LEU A 68 2.11 26.54 -9.57
N ALA A 69 2.41 26.01 -10.75
CA ALA A 69 2.80 26.81 -11.90
C ALA A 69 1.76 27.89 -12.21
N ALA A 70 0.48 27.52 -12.33
CA ALA A 70 -0.61 28.47 -12.57
C ALA A 70 -0.67 29.60 -11.52
N ILE A 71 -0.47 29.30 -10.23
CA ILE A 71 -0.41 30.32 -9.19
C ILE A 71 0.78 31.26 -9.40
N LEU A 72 1.96 30.73 -9.73
CA LEU A 72 3.17 31.53 -9.92
C LEU A 72 3.07 32.52 -11.10
N VAL A 73 2.25 32.21 -12.11
CA VAL A 73 2.00 33.12 -13.24
C VAL A 73 1.22 34.36 -12.84
N ASN A 74 0.17 34.16 -12.06
CA ASN A 74 -0.82 35.18 -11.76
C ASN A 74 -0.36 36.13 -10.65
N VAL A 75 0.76 35.80 -10.01
CA VAL A 75 1.35 36.56 -8.92
C VAL A 75 2.52 37.37 -9.47
N THR A 76 2.41 38.69 -9.40
CA THR A 76 3.55 39.58 -9.64
C THR A 76 4.52 39.47 -8.47
N PHE A 77 5.53 38.62 -8.62
CA PHE A 77 6.64 38.58 -7.68
C PHE A 77 7.48 39.85 -7.83
N THR A 78 7.50 40.68 -6.80
CA THR A 78 8.61 41.63 -6.60
C THR A 78 9.88 40.79 -6.52
N GLN A 79 10.73 40.91 -7.55
CA GLN A 79 11.92 40.08 -7.81
C GLN A 79 12.65 39.68 -6.53
N ALA A 80 12.37 38.48 -6.04
CA ALA A 80 13.16 37.91 -4.98
C ALA A 80 14.43 37.34 -5.62
N SER A 81 15.57 37.96 -5.35
CA SER A 81 16.88 37.69 -5.98
C SER A 81 17.37 36.23 -5.86
N TRP A 82 16.70 35.42 -5.06
CA TRP A 82 17.00 34.01 -4.86
C TRP A 82 16.13 33.08 -5.72
N LEU A 83 15.11 33.57 -6.44
CA LEU A 83 14.29 32.76 -7.36
C LEU A 83 14.63 33.00 -8.84
N THR A 84 15.63 33.84 -9.14
CA THR A 84 16.13 34.13 -10.50
C THR A 84 16.71 32.91 -11.21
N PHE A 85 17.05 31.83 -10.49
CA PHE A 85 17.49 30.57 -11.10
C PHE A 85 16.34 29.74 -11.70
N LEU A 86 15.09 30.01 -11.30
CA LEU A 86 13.90 29.43 -11.92
C LEU A 86 13.34 30.49 -12.85
N ASP A 87 13.68 30.40 -14.13
CA ASP A 87 13.15 31.30 -15.14
C ASP A 87 11.66 31.01 -15.37
N PHE A 88 10.80 31.73 -14.63
CA PHE A 88 9.34 31.60 -14.70
C PHE A 88 8.75 32.23 -15.98
N SER A 89 9.59 32.66 -16.93
CA SER A 89 9.19 33.23 -18.24
C SER A 89 8.31 32.29 -19.10
N ILE A 90 8.44 30.98 -18.92
CA ILE A 90 7.56 30.00 -19.59
C ILE A 90 6.15 30.04 -19.01
N VAL A 91 6.05 30.26 -17.71
CA VAL A 91 4.78 30.20 -16.98
C VAL A 91 4.02 31.52 -17.19
N SER A 92 4.71 32.67 -17.22
CA SER A 92 4.09 33.99 -17.48
C SER A 92 3.26 34.05 -18.77
N ARG A 93 3.59 33.23 -19.77
CA ARG A 93 2.85 33.10 -21.05
C ARG A 93 1.48 32.43 -20.92
N LEU A 94 1.20 31.74 -19.82
CA LEU A 94 -0.05 31.03 -19.55
C LEU A 94 -1.07 31.87 -18.74
N GLY A 95 -0.75 33.15 -18.48
CA GLY A 95 -1.42 33.98 -17.46
C GLY A 95 -2.77 34.57 -17.78
N ASN A 96 -3.37 34.25 -18.92
CA ASN A 96 -4.62 34.88 -19.33
C ASN A 96 -5.89 34.13 -18.87
N ILE A 97 -5.75 33.03 -18.10
CA ILE A 97 -6.87 32.13 -17.77
C ILE A 97 -7.43 32.39 -16.37
N PHE A 98 -6.69 33.06 -15.48
CA PHE A 98 -7.12 33.35 -14.11
C PHE A 98 -7.13 34.86 -13.86
N PRO A 99 -8.14 35.41 -13.16
CA PRO A 99 -8.15 36.81 -12.78
C PRO A 99 -6.94 37.09 -11.88
N SER A 100 -6.20 38.15 -12.18
CA SER A 100 -5.01 38.59 -11.45
C SER A 100 -5.40 39.09 -10.05
N THR A 101 -5.69 38.17 -9.14
CA THR A 101 -5.91 38.49 -7.73
C THR A 101 -4.55 38.79 -7.11
N GLN A 102 -4.40 40.00 -6.54
CA GLN A 102 -3.20 40.43 -5.81
C GLN A 102 -3.05 39.60 -4.53
N LEU A 103 -2.54 38.38 -4.65
CA LEU A 103 -2.20 37.55 -3.51
C LEU A 103 -0.92 38.07 -2.86
N PRO A 104 -0.86 38.17 -1.51
CA PRO A 104 0.37 38.56 -0.84
C PRO A 104 1.47 37.53 -1.11
N THR A 105 2.68 38.00 -1.42
CA THR A 105 3.84 37.18 -1.80
C THR A 105 4.22 36.15 -0.74
N SER A 106 4.01 36.47 0.55
CA SER A 106 4.22 35.54 1.67
C SER A 106 3.30 34.32 1.64
N LEU A 107 2.04 34.49 1.20
CA LEU A 107 1.04 33.43 1.14
C LEU A 107 1.33 32.49 -0.03
N VAL A 108 1.78 33.03 -1.15
CA VAL A 108 2.23 32.24 -2.30
C VAL A 108 3.47 31.41 -1.95
N TYR A 109 4.40 31.99 -1.20
CA TYR A 109 5.56 31.26 -0.69
C TYR A 109 5.16 30.15 0.29
N ALA A 110 4.22 30.43 1.20
CA ALA A 110 3.70 29.43 2.13
C ALA A 110 3.04 28.26 1.39
N ILE A 111 2.22 28.52 0.37
CA ILE A 111 1.59 27.48 -0.46
C ILE A 111 2.61 26.63 -1.20
N LEU A 112 3.64 27.26 -1.77
CA LEU A 112 4.71 26.55 -2.47
C LEU A 112 5.45 25.61 -1.52
N PHE A 113 5.88 26.12 -0.37
CA PHE A 113 6.65 25.36 0.61
C PHE A 113 5.81 24.25 1.27
N PHE A 114 4.56 24.56 1.61
CA PHE A 114 3.60 23.60 2.13
C PHE A 114 3.31 22.48 1.11
N GLY A 115 3.19 22.83 -0.16
CA GLY A 115 3.03 21.87 -1.25
C GLY A 115 4.19 20.88 -1.36
N ILE A 116 5.41 21.40 -1.37
CA ILE A 116 6.62 20.56 -1.38
C ILE A 116 6.68 19.67 -0.14
N MET A 117 6.38 20.22 1.04
CA MET A 117 6.32 19.47 2.29
C MET A 117 5.31 18.31 2.23
N LEU A 118 4.11 18.54 1.70
CA LEU A 118 3.11 17.50 1.52
C LEU A 118 3.58 16.39 0.58
N LEU A 119 4.25 16.73 -0.54
CA LEU A 119 4.82 15.71 -1.44
C LEU A 119 5.86 14.84 -0.73
N VAL A 120 6.73 15.45 0.07
CA VAL A 120 7.72 14.72 0.88
C VAL A 120 7.02 13.82 1.90
N GLN A 121 6.02 14.33 2.62
CA GLN A 121 5.25 13.55 3.60
C GLN A 121 4.53 12.37 2.95
N LEU A 122 3.93 12.57 1.78
CA LEU A 122 3.24 11.54 1.01
C LEU A 122 4.20 10.43 0.54
N THR A 123 5.39 10.78 0.04
CA THR A 123 6.40 9.79 -0.36
C THR A 123 6.98 9.03 0.83
N TRP A 124 7.17 9.71 1.96
CA TRP A 124 7.62 9.08 3.21
C TRP A 124 6.59 8.09 3.75
N LEU A 125 5.31 8.49 3.79
CA LEU A 125 4.21 7.65 4.24
C LEU A 125 4.05 6.42 3.34
N LYS A 126 4.15 6.61 2.02
CA LYS A 126 4.18 5.52 1.05
C LYS A 126 5.32 4.53 1.34
N ARG A 127 6.52 5.03 1.63
CA ARG A 127 7.69 4.18 1.96
C ARG A 127 7.49 3.42 3.27
N TYR A 128 6.90 4.05 4.28
CA TYR A 128 6.60 3.42 5.57
C TYR A 128 5.57 2.29 5.43
N PHE A 129 4.44 2.54 4.77
CA PHE A 129 3.43 1.50 4.52
C PHE A 129 3.97 0.39 3.63
N ASN A 130 4.75 0.71 2.59
CA ASN A 130 5.36 -0.31 1.74
C ASN A 130 6.33 -1.22 2.51
N LYS A 131 6.98 -0.75 3.59
CA LYS A 131 7.83 -1.59 4.44
C LYS A 131 7.04 -2.44 5.44
N ARG A 132 5.90 -1.94 5.94
CA ARG A 132 5.04 -2.64 6.92
C ARG A 132 4.12 -3.69 6.28
N LEU A 133 3.74 -3.49 5.02
CA LEU A 133 2.78 -4.33 4.29
C LEU A 133 3.43 -5.31 3.31
N GLN A 134 4.77 -5.39 3.30
CA GLN A 134 5.49 -6.52 2.72
C GLN A 134 5.38 -7.70 3.68
N PHE A 135 4.39 -8.56 3.45
CA PHE A 135 4.39 -9.95 3.89
C PHE A 135 5.10 -10.80 2.83
#